data_AF-A0AAW2S0Z7-F1
#
_entry.id   AF-A0AAW2S0Z7-F1
#
_cell.length_a   1.000
_cell.length_b   1.000
_cell.length_c   1.000
_cell.angle_alpha   90.00
_cell.angle_beta   90.00
_cell.angle_gamma   90.00
#
_symmetry.space_group_name_H-M   'P 1'
#
loop_
_entity.id
_entity.type
_entity.pdbx_description
1 polymer ?
#
loop_
_entity_poly.entity_id
_entity_poly.type
_entity_poly.pdbx_seq_one_letter_code
_entity_poly.pdbx_strand_id
1 'polypeptide(L)'
;MSCFLVPSSVYREIESLMADFLWHNKDVRKIHWLAWDKVCASKALGGLGAFNIAMLAKQLWRVIIYLDSLLNRVWKQKYFPACEWFEARCHRPLFRQDGRL
;
A
#
# COMPACT_ATOMS: atom_id res chain seq x y z
N MET A 1 3.80 -12.97 14.86
CA MET A 1 3.05 -11.91 14.15
C MET A 1 1.76 -12.51 13.64
N SER A 2 0.65 -12.17 14.30
CA SER A 2 -0.68 -12.60 13.85
C SER A 2 -1.02 -11.88 12.56
N CYS A 3 -1.14 -12.61 11.45
CA CYS A 3 -1.72 -12.10 10.23
C CYS A 3 -3.23 -12.09 10.41
N PHE A 4 -3.78 -10.96 10.86
CA PHE A 4 -5.22 -10.80 10.93
C PHE A 4 -5.77 -10.55 9.53
N LEU A 5 -6.77 -11.32 9.13
CA LEU A 5 -7.61 -10.99 7.99
C LEU A 5 -8.35 -9.70 8.34
N VAL A 6 -8.14 -8.65 7.54
CA VAL A 6 -8.87 -7.40 7.71
C VAL A 6 -10.34 -7.67 7.35
N PRO A 7 -11.30 -7.32 8.22
CA PRO A 7 -12.72 -7.44 7.89
C PRO A 7 -13.04 -6.64 6.63
N SER A 8 -13.90 -7.20 5.77
CA SER A 8 -14.27 -6.58 4.49
C SER A 8 -14.89 -5.19 4.65
N SER A 9 -15.54 -4.91 5.78
CA SER A 9 -16.07 -3.58 6.12
C SER A 9 -14.97 -2.53 6.23
N VAL A 10 -13.90 -2.82 6.97
CA VAL A 10 -12.77 -1.92 7.18
C VAL A 10 -12.04 -1.67 5.86
N TYR A 11 -11.86 -2.72 5.05
CA TYR A 11 -11.26 -2.58 3.72
C TYR A 11 -12.05 -1.61 2.84
N ARG A 12 -13.38 -1.76 2.77
CA ARG A 12 -14.27 -0.88 1.99
C ARG A 12 -14.26 0.56 2.51
N GLU A 13 -14.15 0.75 3.81
CA GLU A 13 -14.06 2.09 4.41
C GLU A 13 -12.77 2.80 3.99
N ILE A 14 -11.64 2.09 4.00
CA ILE A 14 -10.36 2.63 3.52
C ILE A 14 -10.44 2.94 2.01
N GLU A 15 -11.04 2.06 1.20
CA GLU A 15 -11.28 2.33 -0.23
C GLU A 15 -12.12 3.58 -0.46
N SER A 16 -13.20 3.77 0.31
CA SER A 16 -14.04 4.97 0.23
C SER A 16 -13.24 6.22 0.54
N LEU A 17 -12.44 6.22 1.61
CA LEU A 17 -11.58 7.35 1.98
C LEU A 17 -10.54 7.67 0.90
N MET A 18 -9.97 6.66 0.25
CA MET A 18 -9.03 6.84 -0.85
C MET A 18 -9.73 7.39 -2.11
N ALA A 19 -10.93 6.93 -2.41
CA ALA A 19 -11.76 7.44 -3.50
C ALA A 19 -12.17 8.89 -3.24
N ASP A 20 -12.57 9.21 -2.02
CA ASP A 20 -12.87 10.58 -1.59
C ASP A 20 -11.63 11.46 -1.67
N PHE A 21 -10.46 11.01 -1.25
CA PHE A 21 -9.24 11.80 -1.41
C PHE A 21 -8.94 12.15 -2.88
N LEU A 22 -9.22 11.23 -3.81
CA LEU A 22 -8.95 11.44 -5.23
C LEU A 22 -9.99 12.36 -5.90
N TRP A 23 -11.26 12.21 -5.55
CA TRP A 23 -12.38 12.85 -6.24
C TRP A 23 -12.97 14.05 -5.48
N HIS A 24 -12.84 14.09 -4.16
CA HIS A 24 -13.31 15.21 -3.35
C HIS A 24 -12.24 16.29 -3.25
N ASN A 25 -12.64 17.55 -3.49
CA ASN A 25 -11.87 18.72 -3.11
C ASN A 25 -12.76 19.61 -2.24
N LYS A 26 -12.17 20.39 -1.32
CA LYS A 26 -12.91 21.07 -0.22
C LYS A 26 -14.07 21.95 -0.68
N ASP A 27 -14.01 22.46 -1.91
CA ASP A 27 -14.99 23.43 -2.42
C ASP A 27 -15.92 22.89 -3.50
N VAL A 28 -15.65 21.72 -4.11
CA VAL A 28 -16.46 21.17 -5.20
C VAL A 28 -16.45 19.64 -5.18
N ARG A 29 -17.64 19.03 -5.07
CA ARG A 29 -17.84 17.60 -5.39
C ARG A 29 -17.51 17.37 -6.87
N LYS A 30 -16.36 16.77 -7.18
CA LYS A 30 -16.09 16.36 -8.56
C LYS A 30 -16.90 15.11 -8.86
N ILE A 31 -17.41 15.04 -10.08
CA ILE A 31 -18.08 13.84 -10.60
C ILE A 31 -17.05 12.71 -10.62
N HIS A 32 -17.42 11.53 -10.13
CA HIS A 32 -16.60 10.33 -10.26
C HIS A 32 -16.57 9.90 -11.73
N TRP A 33 -15.59 10.39 -12.49
CA TRP A 33 -15.46 10.10 -13.92
C TRP A 33 -15.11 8.63 -14.20
N LEU A 34 -14.49 7.95 -13.23
CA LEU A 34 -14.03 6.59 -13.37
C LEU A 34 -14.33 5.80 -12.09
N ALA A 35 -14.88 4.59 -12.24
CA ALA A 35 -15.12 3.68 -11.12
C ALA A 35 -13.81 3.35 -10.38
N TRP A 36 -13.87 3.22 -9.07
CA TRP A 36 -12.70 2.97 -8.21
C TRP A 36 -11.90 1.73 -8.65
N ASP A 37 -12.59 0.64 -9.00
CA ASP A 37 -11.96 -0.59 -9.51
C ASP A 37 -11.11 -0.36 -10.75
N LYS A 38 -11.56 0.54 -11.64
CA LYS A 38 -10.83 0.91 -12.86
C LYS A 38 -9.66 1.84 -12.56
N VAL A 39 -9.76 2.70 -11.53
CA VAL A 39 -8.63 3.52 -11.06
C VAL A 39 -7.52 2.62 -10.52
N CYS A 40 -7.87 1.60 -9.75
CA CYS A 40 -6.94 0.63 -9.16
C CYS A 40 -6.37 -0.39 -10.16
N ALA A 41 -6.92 -0.47 -11.37
CA ALA A 41 -6.40 -1.35 -12.41
C ALA A 41 -4.96 -0.96 -12.82
N SER A 42 -4.20 -1.94 -13.32
CA SER A 42 -2.84 -1.69 -13.80
C SER A 42 -2.83 -0.69 -14.95
N LYS A 43 -1.70 0.00 -15.15
CA LYS A 43 -1.56 0.98 -16.24
C LYS A 43 -1.80 0.34 -17.60
N ALA A 44 -1.41 -0.93 -17.75
CA ALA A 44 -1.61 -1.74 -18.94
C ALA A 44 -3.09 -2.03 -19.23
N LEU A 45 -3.95 -2.05 -18.20
CA LEU A 45 -5.38 -2.26 -18.30
C LEU A 45 -6.17 -0.94 -18.35
N GLY A 46 -5.48 0.19 -18.58
CA GLY A 46 -6.11 1.52 -18.66
C GLY A 46 -6.49 2.13 -17.32
N GLY A 47 -6.03 1.55 -16.20
CA GLY A 47 -6.16 2.16 -14.88
C GLY A 47 -5.05 3.16 -14.58
N LEU A 48 -5.12 3.82 -13.43
CA LEU A 48 -4.13 4.84 -13.05
C LEU A 48 -2.75 4.21 -12.80
N GLY A 49 -2.71 2.91 -12.49
CA GLY A 49 -1.52 2.09 -12.64
C GLY A 49 -0.30 2.55 -11.85
N ALA A 50 -0.09 1.87 -10.71
CA ALA A 50 1.05 1.93 -9.80
C ALA A 50 1.19 3.19 -8.94
N PHE A 51 1.40 2.91 -7.66
CA PHE A 51 1.73 3.83 -6.58
C PHE A 51 2.79 4.85 -7.02
N ASN A 52 2.53 6.12 -6.70
CA ASN A 52 3.46 7.21 -6.96
C ASN A 52 4.83 6.87 -6.35
N ILE A 53 5.82 6.61 -7.21
CA ILE A 53 7.18 6.22 -6.81
C ILE A 53 7.79 7.29 -5.89
N ALA A 54 7.50 8.58 -6.13
CA ALA A 54 7.96 9.65 -5.26
C ALA A 54 7.31 9.59 -3.86
N MET A 55 6.05 9.15 -3.77
CA MET A 55 5.37 8.94 -2.49
C MET A 55 5.94 7.72 -1.75
N LEU A 56 6.27 6.64 -2.47
CA LEU A 56 6.98 5.50 -1.91
C LEU A 56 8.37 5.89 -1.42
N ALA A 57 9.12 6.66 -2.20
CA ALA A 57 10.43 7.18 -1.80
C ALA A 57 10.32 8.07 -0.56
N LYS A 58 9.28 8.91 -0.46
CA LYS A 58 9.02 9.74 0.73
C LYS A 58 8.69 8.92 1.97
N GLN A 59 7.91 7.85 1.82
CA GLN A 59 7.62 6.90 2.91
C GLN A 59 8.90 6.18 3.34
N LEU A 60 9.69 5.67 2.38
CA LEU A 60 10.97 5.02 2.63
C LEU A 60 11.96 5.96 3.32
N TRP A 61 12.03 7.22 2.89
CA TRP A 61 12.86 8.24 3.51
C TRP A 61 12.52 8.46 4.98
N ARG A 62 11.23 8.43 5.35
CA ARG A 62 10.81 8.51 6.76
C ARG A 62 11.24 7.29 7.56
N VAL A 63 11.22 6.10 6.95
CA VAL A 63 11.71 4.87 7.60
C VAL A 63 13.21 4.96 7.87
N ILE A 64 13.98 5.55 6.95
CA ILE A 64 15.42 5.76 7.09
C ILE A 64 15.77 6.79 8.17
N ILE A 65 15.02 7.91 8.23
CA ILE A 65 15.26 8.95 9.24
C ILE A 65 14.83 8.50 10.64
N TYR A 66 13.68 7.83 10.75
CA TYR A 66 13.08 7.47 12.03
C TYR A 66 13.20 5.96 12.31
N LEU A 67 14.44 5.53 12.55
CA LEU A 67 14.77 4.11 12.76
C LEU A 67 14.11 3.52 14.01
N ASP A 68 13.88 4.33 15.06
CA ASP A 68 13.24 3.88 16.30
C ASP A 68 11.70 3.92 16.26
N SER A 69 11.12 4.35 15.15
CA SER A 69 9.66 4.39 14.99
C SER A 69 9.07 2.98 15.07
N LEU A 70 7.86 2.88 15.64
CA LEU A 70 7.11 1.62 15.68
C LEU A 70 6.97 1.02 14.26
N LEU A 71 6.74 1.88 13.27
CA LEU A 71 6.65 1.50 11.86
C LEU A 71 7.91 0.79 11.39
N ASN A 72 9.09 1.37 11.62
CA ASN A 72 10.34 0.76 11.21
C ASN A 72 10.60 -0.57 11.94
N ARG A 73 10.30 -0.65 13.24
CA ARG A 73 10.43 -1.91 14.00
C ARG A 73 9.56 -3.02 13.44
N VAL A 74 8.30 -2.72 13.11
CA VAL A 74 7.36 -3.68 12.51
C VAL A 74 7.82 -4.08 11.11
N TRP A 75 8.29 -3.12 10.30
CA TRP A 75 8.79 -3.38 8.95
C TRP A 75 10.05 -4.25 8.95
N LYS A 76 11.02 -3.92 9.82
CA LYS A 76 12.24 -4.71 10.02
C LYS A 76 11.89 -6.15 10.38
N GLN A 77 11.04 -6.36 11.37
CA GLN A 77 10.65 -7.72 11.77
C GLN A 77 9.92 -8.50 10.65
N LYS A 78 9.17 -7.82 9.78
CA LYS A 78 8.41 -8.46 8.70
C LYS A 78 9.25 -8.80 7.47
N TYR A 79 10.12 -7.88 7.06
CA TYR A 79 10.79 -7.95 5.75
C TYR A 79 12.29 -8.24 5.83
N PHE A 80 12.97 -7.77 6.87
CA PHE A 80 14.42 -7.92 7.05
C PHE A 80 14.77 -8.08 8.55
N PRO A 81 14.38 -9.20 9.18
CA PRO A 81 14.54 -9.37 10.61
C PRO A 81 16.01 -9.48 11.07
N ALA A 82 16.90 -9.92 10.17
CA ALA A 82 18.29 -10.24 10.47
C ALA A 82 19.30 -9.24 9.88
N CYS A 83 18.84 -8.24 9.13
CA CYS A 83 19.70 -7.33 8.37
C CYS A 83 19.11 -5.92 8.36
N GLU A 84 19.94 -4.94 8.02
CA GLU A 84 19.46 -3.58 7.80
C GLU A 84 18.73 -3.47 6.46
N TRP A 85 17.88 -2.45 6.32
CA TRP A 85 17.00 -2.30 5.16
C TRP A 85 17.75 -2.23 3.81
N PHE A 86 19.00 -1.76 3.78
CA PHE A 86 19.82 -1.66 2.58
C PHE A 86 20.49 -2.99 2.20
N GLU A 87 20.64 -3.91 3.16
CA GLU A 87 21.19 -5.26 2.95
C GLU A 87 20.08 -6.30 2.74
N ALA A 88 18.83 -5.88 2.89
CA ALA A 88 17.65 -6.71 2.73
C ALA A 88 17.56 -7.24 1.28
N ARG A 89 18.10 -8.43 1.04
CA ARG A 89 17.74 -9.21 -0.14
C ARG A 89 16.28 -9.63 0.02
N CYS A 90 15.45 -9.33 -0.97
CA CYS A 90 14.02 -9.65 -1.00
C CYS A 90 13.81 -11.17 -0.93
N HIS A 91 13.83 -11.73 0.28
CA HIS A 91 13.80 -13.17 0.55
C HIS A 91 12.44 -13.65 1.06
N ARG A 92 11.35 -13.08 0.55
CA ARG A 92 10.03 -13.69 0.70
C ARG A 92 9.09 -13.29 -0.44
N PRO A 93 8.64 -14.21 -1.29
CA PRO A 93 7.53 -13.94 -2.18
C PRO A 93 6.27 -13.68 -1.33
N LEU A 94 5.65 -12.52 -1.56
CA LEU A 94 4.47 -12.04 -0.85
C LEU A 94 3.19 -12.83 -1.17
N PHE A 95 3.24 -13.70 -2.18
CA PHE A 95 2.15 -14.58 -2.54
C PHE A 95 2.62 -16.03 -2.52
N ARG A 96 2.03 -16.79 -1.61
CA ARG A 96 1.99 -18.25 -1.70
C ARG A 96 1.13 -18.58 -2.91
N GLN A 97 1.73 -18.99 -4.02
CA GLN A 97 1.01 -19.70 -5.09
C GLN A 97 0.65 -21.09 -4.56
N ASP A 98 -0.29 -21.18 -3.62
CA ASP A 98 -0.97 -22.44 -3.38
C ASP A 98 -2.17 -22.48 -4.32
N GLY A 99 -1.91 -22.99 -5.53
CA GLY A 99 -2.95 -23.53 -6.38
C GLY A 99 -3.55 -24.74 -5.67
N ARG A 100 -4.69 -24.54 -5.01
CA ARG A 100 -5.66 -25.61 -4.75
C ARG A 100 -7.04 -25.06 -5.05
N LEU A 101 -7.70 -25.84 -5.92
CA LEU A 101 -9.07 -25.80 -6.43
C LEU A 101 -10.07 -25.05 -5.56
#